data_AF-A0AAV9TQX9-F1
#
_entry.id   AF-A0AAV9TQX9-F1
#
_cell.length_a   1.000
_cell.length_b   1.000
_cell.length_c   1.000
_cell.angle_alpha   90.00
_cell.angle_beta   90.00
_cell.angle_gamma   90.00
#
_symmetry.space_group_name_H-M   'P 1'
#
loop_
_entity.id
_entity.type
_entity.pdbx_description
1 polymer ?
#
loop_
_entity_poly.entity_id
_entity_poly.type
_entity_poly.pdbx_seq_one_letter_code
_entity_poly.pdbx_strand_id
1 'polypeptide(L)'
;MASPAVVDAFESAKKDFLSQFPNSTTYDFASFPTIDDVYRAAEKLQDQQATTRTMRNMRKIEPFLETLRHYGGVVDTFVQVKPDVLALIWGPIKFLLLISSTFHAIYDKILSAMDVIGNALPTFQNYVDLFPRNNKMHLALCLFYRDILDFYATLLDFFKHSKWSARFRALWPKCLGRLDIVIRNIAQHKTLLNEEATLANMIQAQADRDSMLKSFESQYEFQIRQDFEAVMGLLSPRLYDEDLERFRRTANLKSGDWLQEHDHYKEWSDVQNRSCRVLWLQGIPGAGKTFLSSSVVRRLSEENRRVASVFISYKFLQDASALKLLHSLIAQFVLDEKDLRQLLISAYNDNYRQLNSSLIFSYVDDRALSWVEEVSATPAQAGIVKPLMKAIAQNSQGMFLYARLLCDSMMQKGDIDAVKEAIHDLPVGLDEAYARIISRIEGFDELERKETQQILSMTAASEVPLSKNEIQLGVVVTRGGKVTQGCRHIFPNILRRCGPIVEEVDGYSTPD
;
A
#
# COMPACT_ATOMS: atom_id res chain seq x y z
N MET A 1 -10.73 35.93 -29.52
CA MET A 1 -10.27 36.26 -28.16
C MET A 1 -11.07 35.40 -27.19
N ALA A 2 -10.38 34.71 -26.27
CA ALA A 2 -11.04 33.93 -25.22
C ALA A 2 -11.93 34.84 -24.35
N SER A 3 -13.02 34.30 -23.80
CA SER A 3 -13.84 35.07 -22.85
C SER A 3 -13.08 35.28 -21.53
N PRO A 4 -13.32 36.39 -20.81
CA PRO A 4 -12.68 36.65 -19.51
C PRO A 4 -12.80 35.48 -18.53
N ALA A 5 -13.94 34.78 -18.52
CA ALA A 5 -14.20 33.62 -17.67
C ALA A 5 -13.24 32.44 -17.92
N VAL A 6 -12.75 32.25 -19.14
CA VAL A 6 -11.79 31.18 -19.47
C VAL A 6 -10.42 31.52 -18.92
N VAL A 7 -9.99 32.77 -19.06
CA VAL A 7 -8.72 33.26 -18.51
C VAL A 7 -8.72 33.12 -16.98
N ASP A 8 -9.82 33.50 -16.34
CA ASP A 8 -10.00 33.35 -14.88
C ASP A 8 -9.94 31.88 -14.42
N ALA A 9 -10.41 30.94 -15.25
CA ALA A 9 -10.37 29.52 -14.92
C ALA A 9 -8.94 28.94 -14.94
N PHE A 10 -8.08 29.37 -15.88
CA PHE A 10 -6.66 29.00 -15.92
C PHE A 10 -5.90 29.60 -14.72
N GLU A 11 -6.15 30.88 -14.40
CA GLU A 11 -5.53 31.52 -13.24
C GLU A 11 -5.99 30.90 -11.92
N SER A 12 -7.26 30.51 -11.81
CA SER A 12 -7.77 29.74 -10.66
C SER A 12 -7.03 28.40 -10.53
N ALA A 13 -6.90 27.63 -11.62
CA ALA A 13 -6.20 26.34 -11.58
C ALA A 13 -4.73 26.49 -11.17
N LYS A 14 -4.06 27.52 -11.69
CA LYS A 14 -2.69 27.89 -11.30
C LYS A 14 -2.60 28.27 -9.83
N LYS A 15 -3.51 29.10 -9.33
CA LYS A 15 -3.53 29.51 -7.92
C LYS A 15 -3.73 28.29 -7.01
N ASP A 16 -4.64 27.40 -7.36
CA ASP A 16 -4.92 26.18 -6.61
C ASP A 16 -3.68 25.28 -6.57
N PHE A 17 -2.98 25.10 -7.70
CA PHE A 17 -1.72 24.36 -7.77
C PHE A 17 -0.61 25.00 -6.92
N LEU A 18 -0.36 26.30 -7.08
CA LEU A 18 0.70 26.99 -6.34
C LEU A 18 0.43 27.05 -4.84
N SER A 19 -0.84 27.06 -4.41
CA SER A 19 -1.22 27.03 -2.99
C SER A 19 -0.75 25.75 -2.26
N GLN A 20 -0.52 24.66 -3.00
CA GLN A 20 0.00 23.40 -2.46
C GLN A 20 1.52 23.47 -2.20
N PHE A 21 2.22 24.45 -2.77
CA PHE A 21 3.67 24.62 -2.69
C PHE A 21 4.09 26.04 -2.27
N PRO A 22 3.72 26.52 -1.07
CA PRO A 22 3.93 27.91 -0.64
C PRO A 22 5.41 28.28 -0.39
N ASN A 23 6.29 27.31 -0.16
CA ASN A 23 7.72 27.54 0.04
C ASN A 23 8.45 27.58 -1.32
N SER A 24 8.47 28.76 -1.93
CA SER A 24 8.96 29.04 -3.29
C SER A 24 10.46 28.81 -3.52
N THR A 25 11.25 28.49 -2.50
CA THR A 25 12.70 28.26 -2.66
C THR A 25 13.06 26.93 -3.33
N THR A 26 12.16 25.95 -3.32
CA THR A 26 12.45 24.60 -3.85
C THR A 26 12.06 24.46 -5.33
N TYR A 27 11.14 25.29 -5.82
CA TYR A 27 10.51 25.13 -7.12
C TYR A 27 10.43 26.46 -7.88
N ASP A 28 11.51 26.83 -8.57
CA ASP A 28 11.46 27.95 -9.51
C ASP A 28 10.95 27.47 -10.88
N PHE A 29 9.63 27.29 -10.98
CA PHE A 29 8.98 26.88 -12.23
C PHE A 29 9.03 27.98 -13.29
N ALA A 30 9.15 29.25 -12.90
CA ALA A 30 9.18 30.41 -13.80
C ALA A 30 10.50 30.51 -14.60
N SER A 31 11.57 29.89 -14.11
CA SER A 31 12.86 29.80 -14.81
C SER A 31 12.83 29.01 -16.13
N PHE A 32 11.73 28.30 -16.45
CA PHE A 32 11.64 27.42 -17.64
C PHE A 32 10.37 27.69 -18.46
N PRO A 33 10.34 28.77 -19.25
CA PRO A 33 9.15 29.18 -19.97
C PRO A 33 8.87 28.35 -21.24
N THR A 34 9.84 27.57 -21.74
CA THR A 34 9.72 26.90 -23.05
C THR A 34 9.89 25.39 -23.00
N ILE A 35 9.29 24.71 -23.97
CA ILE A 35 9.47 23.27 -24.17
C ILE A 35 10.91 22.89 -24.54
N ASP A 36 11.65 23.77 -25.21
CA ASP A 36 13.04 23.52 -25.60
C ASP A 36 13.95 23.39 -24.37
N ASP A 37 13.62 24.08 -23.28
CA ASP A 37 14.33 23.94 -22.00
C ASP A 37 14.14 22.55 -21.37
N VAL A 38 13.00 21.89 -21.65
CA VAL A 38 12.71 20.52 -21.22
C VAL A 38 13.48 19.51 -22.08
N TYR A 39 13.48 19.68 -23.41
CA TYR A 39 14.28 18.83 -24.31
C TYR A 39 15.78 18.90 -23.99
N ARG A 40 16.33 20.11 -23.81
CA ARG A 40 17.74 20.27 -23.41
C ARG A 40 18.04 19.61 -22.07
N ALA A 41 17.11 19.65 -21.12
CA ALA A 41 17.27 18.97 -19.84
C ALA A 41 17.25 17.44 -19.99
N ALA A 42 16.36 16.91 -20.85
CA ALA A 42 16.27 15.49 -21.16
C ALA A 42 17.53 14.97 -21.88
N GLU A 43 18.04 15.71 -22.88
CA GLU A 43 19.29 15.39 -23.58
C GLU A 43 20.48 15.38 -22.61
N LYS A 44 20.63 16.43 -21.80
CA LYS A 44 21.70 16.51 -20.80
C LYS A 44 21.64 15.35 -19.80
N LEU A 45 20.43 14.95 -19.39
CA LEU A 45 20.25 13.78 -18.52
C LEU A 45 20.65 12.48 -19.23
N GLN A 46 20.31 12.33 -20.52
CA GLN A 46 20.68 11.17 -21.32
C GLN A 46 22.21 11.05 -21.48
N ASP A 47 22.91 12.15 -21.73
CA ASP A 47 24.37 12.19 -21.82
C ASP A 47 25.04 11.82 -20.47
N GLN A 48 24.49 12.33 -19.36
CA GLN A 48 24.96 11.99 -18.02
C GLN A 48 24.75 10.50 -17.72
N GLN A 49 23.58 9.94 -18.06
CA GLN A 49 23.25 8.53 -17.85
C GLN A 49 24.08 7.58 -18.74
N ALA A 50 24.45 8.02 -19.95
CA ALA A 50 25.34 7.28 -20.84
C ALA A 50 26.73 7.14 -20.21
N THR A 51 27.21 8.20 -19.57
CA THR A 51 28.50 8.22 -18.88
C THR A 51 28.49 7.34 -17.62
N THR A 52 27.37 7.31 -16.88
CA THR A 52 27.23 6.53 -15.63
C THR A 52 26.76 5.08 -15.83
N ARG A 53 26.54 4.63 -17.08
CA ARG A 53 25.94 3.31 -17.41
C ARG A 53 24.56 3.08 -16.79
N THR A 54 23.80 4.14 -16.57
CA THR A 54 22.45 4.11 -15.99
C THR A 54 21.40 4.48 -17.03
N MET A 55 21.68 4.19 -18.31
CA MET A 55 20.83 4.56 -19.45
C MET A 55 19.37 4.18 -19.22
N ARG A 56 18.49 5.13 -19.50
CA ARG A 56 17.03 4.97 -19.41
C ARG A 56 16.39 5.17 -20.77
N ASN A 57 15.22 4.55 -20.95
CA ASN A 57 14.47 4.69 -22.18
C ASN A 57 13.74 6.03 -22.22
N MET A 58 14.51 7.10 -22.47
CA MET A 58 13.99 8.47 -22.60
C MET A 58 12.94 8.60 -23.68
N ARG A 59 12.91 7.71 -24.68
CA ARG A 59 11.87 7.71 -25.73
C ARG A 59 10.46 7.55 -25.18
N LYS A 60 10.30 6.99 -23.96
CA LYS A 60 8.98 6.88 -23.31
C LYS A 60 8.34 8.23 -22.98
N ILE A 61 9.11 9.30 -22.83
CA ILE A 61 8.54 10.63 -22.55
C ILE A 61 8.17 11.38 -23.84
N GLU A 62 8.64 10.92 -24.99
CA GLU A 62 8.47 11.60 -26.28
C GLU A 62 6.98 11.81 -26.63
N PRO A 63 6.08 10.80 -26.51
CA PRO A 63 4.65 11.00 -26.74
C PRO A 63 4.03 12.06 -25.83
N PHE A 64 4.49 12.12 -24.58
CA PHE A 64 4.01 13.09 -23.59
C PHE A 64 4.49 14.52 -23.92
N LEU A 65 5.77 14.69 -24.28
CA LEU A 65 6.30 15.99 -24.65
C LEU A 65 5.69 16.52 -25.95
N GLU A 66 5.47 15.66 -26.95
CA GLU A 66 4.84 16.05 -28.21
C GLU A 66 3.40 16.50 -28.03
N THR A 67 2.59 15.72 -27.29
CA THR A 67 1.20 16.09 -27.01
C THR A 67 1.10 17.38 -26.20
N LEU A 68 1.97 17.58 -25.21
CA LEU A 68 2.06 18.84 -24.49
C LEU A 68 2.52 20.00 -25.38
N ARG A 69 3.42 19.78 -26.36
CA ARG A 69 3.84 20.82 -27.32
C ARG A 69 2.64 21.38 -28.07
N HIS A 70 1.82 20.49 -28.61
CA HIS A 70 0.61 20.88 -29.32
C HIS A 70 -0.39 21.58 -28.39
N TYR A 71 -0.57 21.05 -27.17
CA TYR A 71 -1.42 21.67 -26.17
C TYR A 71 -0.95 23.07 -25.76
N GLY A 72 0.34 23.25 -25.48
CA GLY A 72 0.95 24.53 -25.12
C GLY A 72 0.83 25.58 -26.22
N GLY A 73 1.04 25.19 -27.49
CA GLY A 73 0.83 26.10 -28.63
C GLY A 73 -0.64 26.54 -28.77
N VAL A 74 -1.59 25.64 -28.51
CA VAL A 74 -3.02 25.99 -28.44
C VAL A 74 -3.26 26.98 -27.29
N VAL A 75 -2.81 26.68 -26.08
CA VAL A 75 -2.98 27.58 -24.92
C VAL A 75 -2.39 28.98 -25.19
N ASP A 76 -1.19 29.06 -25.80
CA ASP A 76 -0.51 30.29 -26.16
C ASP A 76 -1.33 31.16 -27.15
N THR A 77 -1.86 30.54 -28.21
CA THR A 77 -2.68 31.25 -29.22
C THR A 77 -3.99 31.80 -28.68
N PHE A 78 -4.61 31.15 -27.68
CA PHE A 78 -5.96 31.51 -27.23
C PHE A 78 -6.00 32.48 -26.06
N VAL A 79 -5.09 32.34 -25.11
CA VAL A 79 -5.19 33.06 -23.84
C VAL A 79 -4.29 34.30 -23.80
N GLN A 80 -3.51 34.60 -24.87
CA GLN A 80 -2.47 35.65 -24.86
C GLN A 80 -1.66 35.57 -23.56
N VAL A 81 -1.36 34.34 -23.16
CA VAL A 81 -1.19 34.04 -21.74
C VAL A 81 0.08 34.69 -21.26
N LYS A 82 0.01 35.20 -20.04
CA LYS A 82 1.21 35.57 -19.30
C LYS A 82 2.15 34.34 -19.29
N PRO A 83 3.47 34.54 -19.47
CA PRO A 83 4.46 33.45 -19.56
C PRO A 83 4.43 32.44 -18.40
N ASP A 84 3.81 32.80 -17.28
CA ASP A 84 3.74 32.02 -16.05
C ASP A 84 2.78 30.80 -16.11
N VAL A 85 1.70 30.85 -16.89
CA VAL A 85 0.80 29.69 -17.08
C VAL A 85 1.46 28.62 -17.97
N LEU A 86 2.13 29.06 -19.04
CA LEU A 86 2.92 28.18 -19.91
C LEU A 86 4.10 27.57 -19.16
N ALA A 87 4.76 28.33 -18.28
CA ALA A 87 5.84 27.82 -17.45
C ALA A 87 5.41 26.64 -16.56
N LEU A 88 4.15 26.58 -16.11
CA LEU A 88 3.63 25.45 -15.34
C LEU A 88 3.34 24.19 -16.17
N ILE A 89 3.26 24.30 -17.50
CA ILE A 89 3.23 23.13 -18.38
C ILE A 89 4.62 22.47 -18.42
N TRP A 90 5.67 23.29 -18.48
CA TRP A 90 7.05 22.85 -18.77
C TRP A 90 7.91 22.62 -17.52
N GLY A 91 7.90 23.56 -16.59
CA GLY A 91 8.77 23.59 -15.41
C GLY A 91 8.73 22.32 -14.55
N PRO A 92 7.53 21.82 -14.16
CA PRO A 92 7.41 20.61 -13.37
C PRO A 92 8.04 19.36 -14.00
N ILE A 93 7.98 19.21 -15.34
CA ILE A 93 8.53 18.04 -16.03
C ILE A 93 10.04 17.97 -15.83
N LYS A 94 10.73 19.09 -16.05
CA LYS A 94 12.18 19.18 -15.85
C LYS A 94 12.56 18.82 -14.42
N PHE A 95 11.84 19.36 -13.44
CA PHE A 95 12.08 19.06 -12.04
C PHE A 95 11.91 17.56 -11.73
N LEU A 96 10.81 16.96 -12.21
CA LEU A 96 10.54 15.54 -12.05
C LEU A 96 11.63 14.69 -12.69
N LEU A 97 12.08 15.03 -13.90
CA LEU A 97 13.18 14.35 -14.56
C LEU A 97 14.49 14.46 -13.76
N LEU A 98 14.84 15.65 -13.27
CA LEU A 98 16.05 15.86 -12.49
C LEU A 98 16.05 15.08 -11.18
N ILE A 99 14.97 15.13 -10.40
CA ILE A 99 14.93 14.44 -9.10
C ILE A 99 14.82 12.94 -9.26
N SER A 100 13.99 12.46 -10.18
CA SER A 100 13.82 11.03 -10.35
C SER A 100 15.06 10.37 -10.96
N SER A 101 15.89 11.12 -11.71
CA SER A 101 17.13 10.59 -12.29
C SER A 101 18.11 10.07 -11.23
N THR A 102 17.97 10.53 -9.99
CA THR A 102 18.79 10.05 -8.86
C THR A 102 18.41 8.64 -8.40
N PHE A 103 17.25 8.09 -8.80
CA PHE A 103 16.78 6.76 -8.38
C PHE A 103 16.13 5.95 -9.53
N HIS A 104 16.85 4.93 -9.98
CA HIS A 104 16.51 3.97 -11.03
C HIS A 104 15.05 3.48 -11.04
N ALA A 105 14.58 2.86 -9.96
CA ALA A 105 13.27 2.21 -9.91
C ALA A 105 12.08 3.20 -9.94
N ILE A 106 12.34 4.46 -9.61
CA ILE A 106 11.31 5.49 -9.44
C ILE A 106 11.21 6.30 -10.73
N TYR A 107 12.36 6.56 -11.36
CA TYR A 107 12.45 7.06 -12.71
C TYR A 107 11.58 6.28 -13.69
N ASP A 108 11.74 4.95 -13.72
CA ASP A 108 11.01 4.09 -14.66
C ASP A 108 9.49 4.15 -14.45
N LYS A 109 9.04 4.32 -13.19
CA LYS A 109 7.62 4.47 -12.88
C LYS A 109 7.07 5.84 -13.28
N ILE A 110 7.83 6.91 -13.07
CA ILE A 110 7.42 8.26 -13.52
C ILE A 110 7.35 8.30 -15.04
N LEU A 111 8.37 7.78 -15.73
CA LEU A 111 8.34 7.70 -17.20
C LEU A 111 7.15 6.88 -17.68
N SER A 112 6.82 5.77 -17.02
CA SER A 112 5.63 4.99 -17.35
C SER A 112 4.33 5.77 -17.12
N ALA A 113 4.24 6.56 -16.05
CA ALA A 113 3.07 7.39 -15.79
C ALA A 113 2.94 8.53 -16.84
N MET A 114 4.05 9.17 -17.20
CA MET A 114 4.09 10.19 -18.25
C MET A 114 3.70 9.62 -19.61
N ASP A 115 4.20 8.44 -19.98
CA ASP A 115 3.84 7.74 -21.21
C ASP A 115 2.33 7.44 -21.27
N VAL A 116 1.76 6.89 -20.20
CA VAL A 116 0.31 6.62 -20.11
C VAL A 116 -0.50 7.90 -20.25
N ILE A 117 -0.09 8.99 -19.61
CA ILE A 117 -0.78 10.29 -19.72
C ILE A 117 -0.65 10.87 -21.13
N GLY A 118 0.54 10.80 -21.73
CA GLY A 118 0.78 11.27 -23.10
C GLY A 118 -0.15 10.57 -24.09
N ASN A 119 -0.32 9.25 -23.95
CA ASN A 119 -1.25 8.47 -24.77
C ASN A 119 -2.74 8.76 -24.45
N ALA A 120 -3.04 9.12 -23.20
CA ALA A 120 -4.39 9.49 -22.77
C ALA A 120 -4.81 10.89 -23.26
N LEU A 121 -3.87 11.80 -23.53
CA LEU A 121 -4.17 13.14 -24.05
C LEU A 121 -4.67 13.08 -25.51
N PRO A 122 -5.55 14.00 -25.94
CA PRO A 122 -5.95 14.12 -27.34
C PRO A 122 -4.90 14.90 -28.15
N THR A 123 -4.87 14.66 -29.46
CA THR A 123 -4.10 15.51 -30.38
C THR A 123 -4.84 16.82 -30.61
N PHE A 124 -4.51 17.85 -29.83
CA PHE A 124 -5.17 19.16 -29.87
C PHE A 124 -5.11 19.84 -31.24
N GLN A 125 -4.12 19.50 -32.08
CA GLN A 125 -3.95 20.07 -33.42
C GLN A 125 -5.17 19.84 -34.32
N ASN A 126 -5.89 18.73 -34.16
CA ASN A 126 -7.07 18.40 -34.96
C ASN A 126 -8.29 19.27 -34.64
N TYR A 127 -8.26 20.00 -33.53
CA TYR A 127 -9.39 20.79 -33.04
C TYR A 127 -9.11 22.30 -33.11
N VAL A 128 -7.90 22.71 -33.55
CA VAL A 128 -7.41 24.12 -33.59
C VAL A 128 -8.45 25.06 -34.19
N ASP A 129 -9.05 24.67 -35.31
CA ASP A 129 -10.01 25.50 -36.05
C ASP A 129 -11.39 25.62 -35.37
N LEU A 130 -11.72 24.68 -34.48
CA LEU A 130 -13.00 24.62 -33.77
C LEU A 130 -12.98 25.38 -32.42
N PHE A 131 -11.80 25.56 -31.81
CA PHE A 131 -11.66 26.26 -30.51
C PHE A 131 -12.14 27.72 -30.50
N PRO A 132 -11.81 28.59 -31.48
CA PRO A 132 -12.05 30.04 -31.36
C PRO A 132 -13.54 30.43 -31.23
N ARG A 133 -14.45 29.54 -31.62
CA ARG A 133 -15.89 29.79 -31.71
C ARG A 133 -16.70 28.98 -30.72
N ASN A 134 -16.08 28.07 -29.94
CA ASN A 134 -16.79 27.09 -29.13
C ASN A 134 -16.40 27.16 -27.65
N ASN A 135 -17.30 27.69 -26.81
CA ASN A 135 -17.08 27.78 -25.36
C ASN A 135 -16.84 26.41 -24.70
N LYS A 136 -17.38 25.32 -25.27
CA LYS A 136 -17.13 23.94 -24.78
C LYS A 136 -15.65 23.59 -24.90
N MET A 137 -15.04 23.94 -26.03
CA MET A 137 -13.65 23.63 -26.31
C MET A 137 -12.70 24.39 -25.38
N HIS A 138 -13.06 25.63 -25.00
CA HIS A 138 -12.32 26.37 -23.98
C HIS A 138 -12.40 25.72 -22.59
N LEU A 139 -13.58 25.25 -22.17
CA LEU A 139 -13.75 24.53 -20.90
C LEU A 139 -12.96 23.22 -20.90
N ALA A 140 -12.96 22.49 -22.01
CA ALA A 140 -12.16 21.27 -22.15
C ALA A 140 -10.66 21.56 -21.98
N LEU A 141 -10.13 22.64 -22.58
CA LEU A 141 -8.73 23.04 -22.39
C LEU A 141 -8.40 23.31 -20.91
N CYS A 142 -9.29 24.00 -20.18
CA CYS A 142 -9.12 24.24 -18.75
C CYS A 142 -9.14 22.93 -17.92
N LEU A 143 -10.00 21.97 -18.28
CA LEU A 143 -10.06 20.67 -17.61
C LEU A 143 -8.76 19.88 -17.78
N PHE A 144 -8.25 19.78 -19.01
CA PHE A 144 -6.95 19.15 -19.26
C PHE A 144 -5.81 19.87 -18.54
N TYR A 145 -5.85 21.21 -18.46
CA TYR A 145 -4.86 21.96 -17.70
C TYR A 145 -4.85 21.55 -16.23
N ARG A 146 -6.03 21.48 -15.60
CA ARG A 146 -6.20 21.06 -14.21
C ARG A 146 -5.72 19.63 -13.99
N ASP A 147 -6.01 18.72 -14.90
CA ASP A 147 -5.57 17.33 -14.80
C ASP A 147 -4.04 17.21 -14.91
N ILE A 148 -3.41 17.96 -15.82
CA ILE A 148 -1.94 18.03 -15.94
C ILE A 148 -1.33 18.60 -14.64
N LEU A 149 -1.92 19.66 -14.09
CA LEU A 149 -1.45 20.23 -12.83
C LEU A 149 -1.64 19.27 -11.64
N ASP A 150 -2.72 18.49 -11.58
CA ASP A 150 -2.91 17.51 -10.51
C ASP A 150 -2.01 16.29 -10.65
N PHE A 151 -1.68 15.90 -11.88
CA PHE A 151 -0.61 14.94 -12.14
C PHE A 151 0.71 15.44 -11.54
N TYR A 152 1.11 16.67 -11.86
CA TYR A 152 2.31 17.28 -11.30
C TYR A 152 2.23 17.42 -9.79
N ALA A 153 1.12 17.90 -9.25
CA ALA A 153 0.94 18.08 -7.81
C ALA A 153 1.10 16.75 -7.07
N THR A 154 0.50 15.68 -7.58
CA THR A 154 0.60 14.33 -7.01
C THR A 154 2.04 13.84 -6.94
N LEU A 155 2.83 14.04 -8.00
CA LEU A 155 4.24 13.64 -8.02
C LEU A 155 5.13 14.56 -7.17
N LEU A 156 4.97 15.87 -7.28
CA LEU A 156 5.77 16.84 -6.53
C LEU A 156 5.52 16.73 -5.03
N ASP A 157 4.28 16.46 -4.62
CA ASP A 157 3.89 16.18 -3.24
C ASP A 157 4.63 14.96 -2.67
N PHE A 158 4.85 13.93 -3.49
CA PHE A 158 5.63 12.76 -3.10
C PHE A 158 7.13 13.10 -2.91
N PHE A 159 7.71 13.94 -3.78
CA PHE A 159 9.14 14.29 -3.73
C PHE A 159 9.50 15.38 -2.72
N LYS A 160 8.53 16.10 -2.14
CA LYS A 160 8.80 17.16 -1.15
C LYS A 160 9.49 16.65 0.13
N HIS A 161 9.38 15.36 0.43
CA HIS A 161 9.91 14.78 1.66
C HIS A 161 11.40 14.47 1.55
N SER A 162 12.25 15.03 2.44
CA SER A 162 13.72 14.89 2.40
C SER A 162 14.29 13.46 2.44
N LYS A 163 13.45 12.46 2.77
CA LYS A 163 13.80 11.03 2.77
C LYS A 163 12.83 10.18 1.95
N TRP A 164 12.26 10.74 0.90
CA TRP A 164 11.29 10.07 0.03
C TRP A 164 11.79 8.71 -0.50
N SER A 165 13.08 8.57 -0.79
CA SER A 165 13.67 7.31 -1.28
C SER A 165 13.54 6.16 -0.27
N ALA A 166 13.77 6.44 1.01
CA ALA A 166 13.58 5.48 2.10
C ALA A 166 12.09 5.17 2.36
N ARG A 167 11.20 6.09 1.97
CA ARG A 167 9.75 5.98 2.21
C ARG A 167 8.96 5.50 1.00
N PHE A 168 9.62 5.32 -0.14
CA PHE A 168 8.98 5.03 -1.42
C PHE A 168 8.04 3.82 -1.33
N ARG A 169 8.50 2.72 -0.75
CA ARG A 169 7.67 1.50 -0.63
C ARG A 169 6.35 1.75 0.08
N ALA A 170 6.35 2.58 1.12
CA ALA A 170 5.17 2.87 1.94
C ALA A 170 4.24 3.90 1.29
N LEU A 171 4.80 4.98 0.74
CA LEU A 171 4.02 6.14 0.29
C LEU A 171 3.63 6.07 -1.19
N TRP A 172 4.33 5.28 -2.00
CA TRP A 172 4.08 5.16 -3.45
C TRP A 172 2.70 4.62 -3.82
N PRO A 173 2.11 3.63 -3.11
CA PRO A 173 0.75 3.17 -3.39
C PRO A 173 -0.30 4.28 -3.35
N LYS A 174 -0.20 5.22 -2.39
CA LYS A 174 -1.06 6.41 -2.34
C LYS A 174 -0.91 7.27 -3.60
N CYS A 175 0.34 7.51 -3.98
CA CYS A 175 0.67 8.29 -5.17
C CYS A 175 0.08 7.65 -6.43
N LEU A 176 0.27 6.34 -6.62
CA LEU A 176 -0.31 5.60 -7.76
C LEU A 176 -1.82 5.71 -7.82
N GLY A 177 -2.53 5.48 -6.71
CA GLY A 177 -3.99 5.56 -6.71
C GLY A 177 -4.52 6.95 -7.11
N ARG A 178 -3.83 8.02 -6.69
CA ARG A 178 -4.15 9.39 -7.16
C ARG A 178 -3.86 9.56 -8.66
N LEU A 179 -2.73 9.04 -9.14
CA LEU A 179 -2.36 9.10 -10.56
C LEU A 179 -3.37 8.36 -11.44
N ASP A 180 -3.85 7.19 -11.01
CA ASP A 180 -4.85 6.41 -11.74
C ASP A 180 -6.18 7.17 -11.91
N ILE A 181 -6.57 7.95 -10.89
CA ILE A 181 -7.75 8.83 -10.97
C ILE A 181 -7.52 9.95 -11.98
N VAL A 182 -6.35 10.61 -11.93
CA VAL A 182 -6.01 11.68 -12.88
C VAL A 182 -5.99 11.14 -14.32
N ILE A 183 -5.37 9.99 -14.57
CA ILE A 183 -5.35 9.34 -15.88
C ILE A 183 -6.77 9.03 -16.36
N ARG A 184 -7.63 8.54 -15.47
CA ARG A 184 -9.05 8.26 -15.79
C ARG A 184 -9.81 9.53 -16.17
N ASN A 185 -9.60 10.62 -15.43
CA ASN A 185 -10.22 11.91 -15.74
C ASN A 185 -9.77 12.43 -17.12
N ILE A 186 -8.46 12.36 -17.42
CA ILE A 186 -7.93 12.74 -18.74
C ILE A 186 -8.58 11.90 -19.85
N ALA A 187 -8.66 10.59 -19.68
CA ALA A 187 -9.29 9.70 -20.64
C ALA A 187 -10.79 10.02 -20.85
N GLN A 188 -11.52 10.30 -19.77
CA GLN A 188 -12.93 10.70 -19.84
C GLN A 188 -13.09 12.05 -20.55
N HIS A 189 -12.27 13.05 -20.23
CA HIS A 189 -12.30 14.36 -20.88
C HIS A 189 -11.95 14.25 -22.38
N LYS A 190 -11.04 13.34 -22.77
CA LYS A 190 -10.75 13.05 -24.19
C LYS A 190 -11.97 12.50 -24.92
N THR A 191 -12.71 11.58 -24.30
CA THR A 191 -13.97 11.04 -24.89
C THR A 191 -15.01 12.15 -25.05
N LEU A 192 -15.18 13.01 -24.04
CA LEU A 192 -16.09 14.17 -24.13
C LEU A 192 -15.69 15.18 -25.22
N LEU A 193 -14.41 15.25 -25.59
CA LEU A 193 -13.94 16.10 -26.68
C LEU A 193 -14.30 15.52 -28.06
N ASN A 194 -14.32 14.18 -28.17
CA ASN A 194 -14.59 13.46 -29.42
C ASN A 194 -16.08 13.33 -29.72
N GLU A 195 -16.91 13.27 -28.69
CA GLU A 195 -18.36 13.16 -28.79
C GLU A 195 -19.04 14.54 -28.80
N GLU A 196 -20.32 14.60 -29.18
CA GLU A 196 -21.13 15.83 -29.07
C GLU A 196 -21.50 16.14 -27.60
N ALA A 197 -20.49 16.39 -26.76
CA ALA A 197 -20.71 16.68 -25.35
C ALA A 197 -21.45 18.01 -25.16
N THR A 198 -22.37 18.04 -24.20
CA THR A 198 -23.05 19.28 -23.78
C THR A 198 -22.19 20.05 -22.77
N LEU A 199 -22.49 21.35 -22.58
CA LEU A 199 -21.85 22.13 -21.51
C LEU A 199 -22.15 21.53 -20.12
N ALA A 200 -23.34 20.94 -19.94
CA ALA A 200 -23.69 20.24 -18.71
C ALA A 200 -22.78 19.03 -18.46
N ASN A 201 -22.43 18.27 -19.51
CA ASN A 201 -21.50 17.14 -19.39
C ASN A 201 -20.11 17.62 -18.91
N MET A 202 -19.64 18.78 -19.37
CA MET A 202 -18.33 19.33 -18.97
C MET A 202 -18.31 19.82 -17.53
N ILE A 203 -19.38 20.48 -17.08
CA ILE A 203 -19.52 20.91 -15.67
C ILE A 203 -19.61 19.69 -14.77
N GLN A 204 -20.36 18.66 -15.18
CA GLN A 204 -20.46 17.41 -14.43
C GLN A 204 -19.10 16.72 -14.32
N ALA A 205 -18.33 16.64 -15.41
CA ALA A 205 -17.00 16.04 -15.40
C ALA A 205 -16.05 16.73 -14.41
N GLN A 206 -16.14 18.06 -14.27
CA GLN A 206 -15.40 18.81 -13.26
C GLN A 206 -15.80 18.41 -11.82
N ALA A 207 -17.11 18.29 -11.55
CA ALA A 207 -17.62 17.90 -10.24
C ALA A 207 -17.26 16.45 -9.89
N ASP A 208 -17.35 15.54 -10.87
CA ASP A 208 -17.02 14.12 -10.72
C ASP A 208 -15.55 13.93 -10.35
N ARG A 209 -14.65 14.63 -11.05
CA ARG A 209 -13.21 14.67 -10.79
C ARG A 209 -12.87 15.02 -9.34
N ASP A 210 -13.45 16.10 -8.83
CA ASP A 210 -13.22 16.57 -7.45
C ASP A 210 -13.83 15.61 -6.42
N SER A 211 -14.96 14.97 -6.74
CA SER A 211 -15.61 13.95 -5.91
C SER A 211 -14.78 12.64 -5.86
N MET A 212 -14.24 12.19 -6.99
CA MET A 212 -13.38 11.01 -7.08
C MET A 212 -12.11 11.17 -6.24
N LEU A 213 -11.45 12.33 -6.31
CA LEU A 213 -10.25 12.59 -5.51
C LEU A 213 -10.57 12.59 -4.00
N LYS A 214 -11.64 13.27 -3.57
CA LYS A 214 -12.04 13.31 -2.15
C LYS A 214 -12.46 11.94 -1.60
N SER A 215 -13.21 11.17 -2.39
CA SER A 215 -13.64 9.83 -1.99
C SER A 215 -12.44 8.87 -1.89
N PHE A 216 -11.49 8.94 -2.82
CA PHE A 216 -10.23 8.19 -2.72
C PHE A 216 -9.44 8.55 -1.46
N GLU A 217 -9.26 9.83 -1.18
CA GLU A 217 -8.54 10.27 0.03
C GLU A 217 -9.18 9.73 1.30
N SER A 218 -10.51 9.81 1.39
CA SER A 218 -11.27 9.33 2.54
C SER A 218 -11.17 7.81 2.70
N GLN A 219 -11.32 7.05 1.61
CA GLN A 219 -11.19 5.59 1.60
C GLN A 219 -9.77 5.14 1.96
N TYR A 220 -8.77 5.81 1.40
CA TYR A 220 -7.37 5.50 1.66
C TYR A 220 -6.99 5.78 3.13
N GLU A 221 -7.46 6.90 3.69
CA GLU A 221 -7.26 7.21 5.11
C GLU A 221 -7.97 6.24 6.03
N PHE A 222 -9.18 5.80 5.65
CA PHE A 222 -9.91 4.77 6.39
C PHE A 222 -9.15 3.43 6.39
N GLN A 223 -8.66 2.98 5.24
CA GLN A 223 -7.87 1.75 5.13
C GLN A 223 -6.61 1.82 6.00
N ILE A 224 -5.84 2.91 5.92
CA ILE A 224 -4.64 3.09 6.75
C ILE A 224 -4.99 3.03 8.23
N ARG A 225 -6.11 3.62 8.64
CA ARG A 225 -6.53 3.59 10.04
C ARG A 225 -6.81 2.16 10.50
N GLN A 226 -7.54 1.38 9.71
CA GLN A 226 -7.82 -0.02 10.03
C GLN A 226 -6.54 -0.86 10.09
N ASP A 227 -5.67 -0.73 9.09
CA ASP A 227 -4.38 -1.44 9.06
C ASP A 227 -3.49 -1.04 10.24
N PHE A 228 -3.47 0.26 10.58
CA PHE A 228 -2.74 0.77 11.73
C PHE A 228 -3.28 0.20 13.04
N GLU A 229 -4.59 0.20 13.23
CA GLU A 229 -5.24 -0.38 14.41
C GLU A 229 -4.95 -1.88 14.54
N ALA A 230 -4.97 -2.63 13.42
CA ALA A 230 -4.61 -4.04 13.41
C ALA A 230 -3.14 -4.26 13.84
N VAL A 231 -2.20 -3.51 13.25
CA VAL A 231 -0.77 -3.58 13.63
C VAL A 231 -0.58 -3.19 15.09
N MET A 232 -1.26 -2.15 15.58
CA MET A 232 -1.17 -1.70 16.96
C MET A 232 -1.75 -2.73 17.94
N GLY A 233 -2.83 -3.42 17.57
CA GLY A 233 -3.39 -4.53 18.32
C GLY A 233 -2.39 -5.69 18.47
N LEU A 234 -1.66 -6.02 17.39
CA LEU A 234 -0.63 -7.06 17.39
C LEU A 234 0.61 -6.67 18.20
N LEU A 235 1.08 -5.42 18.06
CA LEU A 235 2.20 -4.91 18.85
C LEU A 235 1.85 -4.84 20.34
N SER A 236 0.59 -4.52 20.64
CA SER A 236 0.03 -4.30 21.97
C SER A 236 1.00 -3.48 22.85
N PRO A 237 1.27 -2.22 22.47
CA PRO A 237 2.18 -1.35 23.19
C PRO A 237 1.51 -0.82 24.46
N ARG A 238 2.30 -0.61 25.52
CA ARG A 238 1.85 0.10 26.70
C ARG A 238 2.06 1.59 26.49
N LEU A 239 0.99 2.36 26.66
CA LEU A 239 1.09 3.81 26.74
C LEU A 239 1.25 4.23 28.20
N TYR A 240 1.95 5.33 28.43
CA TYR A 240 2.31 5.82 29.77
C TYR A 240 1.58 7.11 30.14
N ASP A 241 0.54 7.49 29.39
CA ASP A 241 -0.19 8.74 29.60
C ASP A 241 -0.87 8.80 30.97
N GLU A 242 -1.47 7.68 31.42
CA GLU A 242 -2.04 7.59 32.76
C GLU A 242 -0.99 7.67 33.87
N ASP A 243 0.18 7.06 33.65
CA ASP A 243 1.31 7.13 34.59
C ASP A 243 1.83 8.57 34.68
N LEU A 244 2.01 9.25 33.55
CA LEU A 244 2.40 10.65 33.45
C LEU A 244 1.40 11.59 34.14
N GLU A 245 0.11 11.41 33.86
CA GLU A 245 -0.96 12.22 34.46
C GLU A 245 -1.05 11.98 35.97
N ARG A 246 -0.85 10.74 36.43
CA ARG A 246 -0.75 10.43 37.86
C ARG A 246 0.43 11.16 38.51
N PHE A 247 1.62 11.13 37.89
CA PHE A 247 2.79 11.85 38.40
C PHE A 247 2.62 13.37 38.37
N ARG A 248 1.82 13.87 37.41
CA ARG A 248 1.45 15.29 37.32
C ARG A 248 0.55 15.70 38.47
N ARG A 249 -0.46 14.89 38.83
CA ARG A 249 -1.39 15.23 39.92
C ARG A 249 -0.74 15.23 41.30
N THR A 250 0.29 14.42 41.50
CA THR A 250 1.07 14.38 42.75
C THR A 250 2.21 15.40 42.76
N ALA A 251 2.35 16.22 41.72
CA ALA A 251 3.38 17.23 41.58
C ALA A 251 3.11 18.47 42.44
N ASN A 252 4.09 18.87 43.26
CA ASN A 252 4.16 20.27 43.69
C ASN A 252 4.88 21.08 42.60
N LEU A 253 4.23 22.14 42.10
CA LEU A 253 4.66 22.93 40.93
C LEU A 253 6.10 23.49 40.98
N LYS A 254 6.72 23.58 42.17
CA LYS A 254 8.07 24.15 42.38
C LYS A 254 9.16 23.12 42.71
N SER A 255 8.78 21.87 42.97
CA SER A 255 9.75 20.84 43.30
C SER A 255 10.48 20.40 42.02
N GLY A 256 11.81 20.39 42.03
CA GLY A 256 12.61 19.93 40.88
C GLY A 256 12.99 20.99 39.84
N ASP A 257 12.67 22.26 40.07
CA ASP A 257 13.07 23.37 39.17
C ASP A 257 14.60 23.48 39.02
N TRP A 258 15.33 23.19 40.10
CA TRP A 258 16.79 23.19 40.15
C TRP A 258 17.44 22.38 39.02
N LEU A 259 16.78 21.31 38.53
CA LEU A 259 17.33 20.46 37.48
C LEU A 259 17.56 21.24 36.18
N GLN A 260 16.74 22.25 35.89
CA GLN A 260 16.90 23.08 34.69
C GLN A 260 18.01 24.11 34.82
N GLU A 261 18.28 24.56 36.04
CA GLU A 261 19.35 25.51 36.30
C GLU A 261 20.72 24.82 36.22
N HIS A 262 20.74 23.50 36.38
CA HIS A 262 21.95 22.68 36.33
C HIS A 262 22.57 22.64 34.93
N ASP A 263 23.89 22.84 34.86
CA ASP A 263 24.62 22.98 33.58
C ASP A 263 24.49 21.75 32.69
N HIS A 264 24.62 20.54 33.26
CA HIS A 264 24.43 19.29 32.50
C HIS A 264 23.05 19.17 31.84
N TYR A 265 21.98 19.70 32.45
CA TYR A 265 20.66 19.71 31.82
C TYR A 265 20.62 20.67 30.65
N LYS A 266 21.17 21.88 30.82
CA LYS A 266 21.24 22.89 29.75
C LYS A 266 22.02 22.35 28.56
N GLU A 267 23.18 21.74 28.80
CA GLU A 267 24.01 21.11 27.76
C GLU A 267 23.28 19.98 27.03
N TRP A 268 22.55 19.13 27.75
CA TRP A 268 21.77 18.04 27.16
C TRP A 268 20.52 18.52 26.41
N SER A 269 19.88 19.58 26.89
CA SER A 269 18.65 20.13 26.31
C SER A 269 18.90 20.97 25.05
N ASP A 270 20.14 21.42 24.83
CA ASP A 270 20.55 22.14 23.64
C ASP A 270 20.67 21.21 22.42
N VAL A 271 19.75 21.36 21.48
CA VAL A 271 19.68 20.55 20.25
C VAL A 271 20.89 20.78 19.33
N GLN A 272 21.56 21.93 19.43
CA GLN A 272 22.76 22.22 18.64
C GLN A 272 24.01 21.55 19.21
N ASN A 273 24.01 21.30 20.52
CA ASN A 273 25.10 20.63 21.18
C ASN A 273 25.06 19.11 20.93
N ARG A 274 26.04 18.60 20.19
CA ARG A 274 26.13 17.16 19.88
C ARG A 274 26.99 16.36 20.86
N SER A 275 27.70 17.01 21.78
CA SER A 275 28.65 16.34 22.70
C SER A 275 27.95 15.63 23.86
N CYS A 276 26.80 16.13 24.31
CA CYS A 276 26.02 15.56 25.40
C CYS A 276 24.64 15.12 24.91
N ARG A 277 24.43 13.81 24.71
CA ARG A 277 23.13 13.25 24.24
C ARG A 277 22.37 12.46 25.30
N VAL A 278 23.00 12.22 26.45
CA VAL A 278 22.44 11.38 27.52
C VAL A 278 22.60 12.13 28.84
N LEU A 279 21.48 12.40 29.50
CA LEU A 279 21.46 12.89 30.87
C LEU A 279 21.12 11.72 31.81
N TRP A 280 22.06 11.38 32.69
CA TRP A 280 21.88 10.30 33.66
C TRP A 280 21.54 10.85 35.04
N LEU A 281 20.32 10.59 35.53
CA LEU A 281 19.85 11.01 36.85
C LEU A 281 19.94 9.87 37.86
N GLN A 282 20.82 10.02 38.86
CA GLN A 282 21.00 9.06 39.94
C GLN A 282 20.53 9.64 41.27
N GLY A 283 19.92 8.79 42.11
CA GLY A 283 19.48 9.19 43.45
C GLY A 283 18.96 8.00 44.25
N ILE A 284 18.87 8.15 45.57
CA ILE A 284 18.36 7.11 46.47
C ILE A 284 16.87 6.79 46.22
N PRO A 285 16.35 5.63 46.66
CA PRO A 285 14.91 5.36 46.66
C PRO A 285 14.14 6.49 47.35
N GLY A 286 12.99 6.90 46.79
CA GLY A 286 12.21 8.02 47.33
C GLY A 286 12.72 9.43 46.99
N ALA A 287 13.90 9.59 46.38
CA ALA A 287 14.46 10.91 46.02
C ALA A 287 13.69 11.70 44.93
N GLY A 288 12.54 11.21 44.47
CA GLY A 288 11.74 11.89 43.45
C GLY A 288 12.24 11.77 42.01
N LYS A 289 13.08 10.77 41.67
CA LYS A 289 13.59 10.57 40.29
C LYS A 289 12.48 10.49 39.24
N THR A 290 11.48 9.66 39.46
CA THR A 290 10.32 9.50 38.56
C THR A 290 9.58 10.82 38.37
N PHE A 291 9.48 11.60 39.44
CA PHE A 291 8.87 12.92 39.43
C PHE A 291 9.69 13.95 38.63
N LEU A 292 11.02 13.93 38.78
CA LEU A 292 11.91 14.76 37.96
C LEU A 292 11.79 14.40 36.47
N SER A 293 11.80 13.11 36.13
CA SER A 293 11.65 12.64 34.75
C SER A 293 10.31 13.04 34.14
N SER A 294 9.19 12.92 34.87
CA SER A 294 7.88 13.35 34.36
C SER A 294 7.79 14.87 34.19
N SER A 295 8.42 15.65 35.07
CA SER A 295 8.53 17.11 34.94
C SER A 295 9.31 17.50 33.68
N VAL A 296 10.39 16.78 33.36
CA VAL A 296 11.15 17.00 32.12
C VAL A 296 10.31 16.68 30.88
N VAL A 297 9.61 15.54 30.87
CA VAL A 297 8.72 15.16 29.76
C VAL A 297 7.66 16.24 29.51
N ARG A 298 7.01 16.72 30.58
CA ARG A 298 6.00 17.79 30.50
C ARG A 298 6.57 19.07 29.89
N ARG A 299 7.71 19.57 30.38
CA ARG A 299 8.28 20.84 29.90
C ARG A 299 8.69 20.77 28.44
N LEU A 300 9.35 19.69 28.05
CA LEU A 300 9.74 19.51 26.65
C LEU A 300 8.51 19.43 25.73
N SER A 301 7.41 18.83 26.20
CA SER A 301 6.12 18.84 25.49
C SER A 301 5.51 20.24 25.40
N GLU A 302 5.55 21.03 26.49
CA GLU A 302 5.11 22.45 26.52
C GLU A 302 5.94 23.35 25.58
N GLU A 303 7.20 23.00 25.32
CA GLU A 303 8.07 23.64 24.32
C GLU A 303 7.76 23.19 22.87
N ASN A 304 6.67 22.47 22.62
CA ASN A 304 6.33 21.85 21.34
C ASN A 304 7.40 20.90 20.80
N ARG A 305 8.23 20.30 21.66
CA ARG A 305 9.17 19.24 21.26
C ARG A 305 8.47 17.90 21.26
N ARG A 306 8.86 17.02 20.33
CA ARG A 306 8.41 15.62 20.36
C ARG A 306 9.16 14.85 21.44
N VAL A 307 8.41 14.24 22.34
CA VAL A 307 8.93 13.49 23.47
C VAL A 307 8.25 12.13 23.50
N ALA A 308 9.04 11.08 23.68
CA ALA A 308 8.54 9.75 24.00
C ALA A 308 9.11 9.35 25.37
N SER A 309 8.29 8.68 26.18
CA SER A 309 8.66 8.31 27.55
C SER A 309 8.27 6.87 27.87
N VAL A 310 9.05 6.25 28.75
CA VAL A 310 8.85 4.89 29.23
C VAL A 310 9.13 4.87 30.72
N PHE A 311 8.22 4.26 31.49
CA PHE A 311 8.39 4.08 32.93
C PHE A 311 8.42 2.59 33.28
N ILE A 312 9.55 2.13 33.81
CA ILE A 312 9.70 0.75 34.27
C ILE A 312 9.37 0.69 35.75
N SER A 313 8.45 -0.20 36.13
CA SER A 313 8.02 -0.39 37.51
C SER A 313 8.08 -1.87 37.87
N TYR A 314 8.43 -2.16 39.13
CA TYR A 314 8.52 -3.52 39.66
C TYR A 314 7.20 -4.28 39.57
N LYS A 315 6.07 -3.57 39.49
CA LYS A 315 4.73 -4.14 39.33
C LYS A 315 4.49 -4.81 37.97
N PHE A 316 5.33 -4.50 36.97
CA PHE A 316 5.14 -4.94 35.58
C PHE A 316 6.41 -5.57 35.00
N LEU A 317 7.29 -6.11 35.85
CA LEU A 317 8.54 -6.74 35.40
C LEU A 317 8.30 -7.97 34.51
N GLN A 318 7.16 -8.66 34.66
CA GLN A 318 6.79 -9.79 33.80
C GLN A 318 6.46 -9.35 32.36
N ASP A 319 5.98 -8.12 32.17
CA ASP A 319 5.62 -7.56 30.85
C ASP A 319 6.71 -6.63 30.26
N ALA A 320 7.71 -6.24 31.06
CA ALA A 320 8.74 -5.28 30.69
C ALA A 320 9.90 -5.95 29.93
N SER A 321 9.64 -6.47 28.74
CA SER A 321 10.71 -6.88 27.81
C SER A 321 11.24 -5.67 27.03
N ALA A 322 12.53 -5.70 26.65
CA ALA A 322 13.12 -4.65 25.82
C ALA A 322 12.30 -4.40 24.53
N LEU A 323 11.75 -5.47 23.95
CA LEU A 323 10.86 -5.40 22.79
C LEU A 323 9.58 -4.60 23.07
N LYS A 324 8.91 -4.88 24.20
CA LYS A 324 7.69 -4.15 24.60
C LYS A 324 7.96 -2.68 24.90
N LEU A 325 9.13 -2.36 25.45
CA LEU A 325 9.54 -0.97 25.63
C LEU A 325 9.73 -0.26 24.28
N LEU A 326 10.38 -0.92 23.31
CA LEU A 326 10.54 -0.38 21.96
C LEU A 326 9.20 -0.21 21.24
N HIS A 327 8.27 -1.16 21.35
CA HIS A 327 6.92 -1.03 20.80
C HIS A 327 6.20 0.20 21.38
N SER A 328 6.35 0.43 22.68
CA SER A 328 5.76 1.58 23.38
C SER A 328 6.34 2.92 22.91
N LEU A 329 7.64 2.97 22.63
CA LEU A 329 8.29 4.16 22.06
C LEU A 329 7.85 4.40 20.61
N ILE A 330 7.83 3.35 19.78
CA ILE A 330 7.37 3.42 18.39
C ILE A 330 5.92 3.93 18.33
N ALA A 331 5.04 3.37 19.17
CA ALA A 331 3.66 3.80 19.28
C ALA A 331 3.55 5.31 19.51
N GLN A 332 4.26 5.86 20.50
CA GLN A 332 4.24 7.28 20.82
C GLN A 332 4.68 8.18 19.65
N PHE A 333 5.67 7.76 18.86
CA PHE A 333 6.10 8.55 17.70
C PHE A 333 5.15 8.46 16.50
N VAL A 334 4.44 7.34 16.37
CA VAL A 334 3.61 7.05 15.19
C VAL A 334 2.16 7.53 15.37
N LEU A 335 1.68 7.65 16.61
CA LEU A 335 0.31 8.07 16.91
C LEU A 335 -0.05 9.41 16.27
N ASP A 336 0.85 10.39 16.22
CA ASP A 336 0.52 11.73 15.69
C ASP A 336 0.97 11.97 14.24
N GLU A 337 1.60 10.98 13.60
CA GLU A 337 2.27 11.17 12.31
C GLU A 337 1.80 10.19 11.22
N LYS A 338 0.97 10.68 10.29
CA LYS A 338 0.36 9.87 9.22
C LYS A 338 1.39 9.11 8.37
N ASP A 339 2.49 9.77 8.00
CA ASP A 339 3.56 9.14 7.20
C ASP A 339 4.25 8.01 7.96
N LEU A 340 4.47 8.19 9.27
CA LEU A 340 5.09 7.19 10.11
C LEU A 340 4.17 5.97 10.32
N ARG A 341 2.84 6.17 10.33
CA ARG A 341 1.87 5.06 10.37
C ARG A 341 2.00 4.16 9.15
N GLN A 342 2.05 4.76 7.96
CA GLN A 342 2.22 4.01 6.71
C GLN A 342 3.56 3.25 6.67
N LEU A 343 4.63 3.88 7.17
CA LEU A 343 5.93 3.22 7.28
C LEU A 343 5.88 2.03 8.22
N LEU A 344 5.26 2.17 9.40
CA LEU A 344 5.11 1.08 10.36
C LEU A 344 4.32 -0.09 9.74
N ILE A 345 3.18 0.19 9.09
CA ILE A 345 2.36 -0.84 8.42
C ILE A 345 3.20 -1.56 7.36
N SER A 346 3.90 -0.81 6.50
CA SER A 346 4.72 -1.40 5.44
C SER A 346 5.85 -2.27 5.99
N ALA A 347 6.55 -1.79 7.03
CA ALA A 347 7.65 -2.52 7.67
C ALA A 347 7.15 -3.77 8.39
N TYR A 348 5.99 -3.68 9.04
CA TYR A 348 5.35 -4.82 9.69
C TYR A 348 4.97 -5.89 8.65
N ASN A 349 4.29 -5.50 7.57
CA ASN A 349 3.87 -6.42 6.52
C ASN A 349 5.06 -7.07 5.80
N ASP A 350 6.13 -6.32 5.55
CA ASP A 350 7.35 -6.85 4.93
C ASP A 350 8.04 -7.87 5.84
N ASN A 351 8.20 -7.55 7.13
CA ASN A 351 8.78 -8.47 8.10
C ASN A 351 7.91 -9.72 8.27
N TYR A 352 6.59 -9.55 8.37
CA TYR A 352 5.63 -10.65 8.47
C TYR A 352 5.73 -11.58 7.26
N ARG A 353 5.80 -11.02 6.04
CA ARG A 353 6.00 -11.81 4.81
C ARG A 353 7.33 -12.55 4.78
N GLN A 354 8.42 -11.94 5.23
CA GLN A 354 9.74 -12.58 5.28
C GLN A 354 9.81 -13.71 6.30
N LEU A 355 9.31 -13.47 7.52
CA LEU A 355 9.20 -14.48 8.57
C LEU A 355 8.35 -15.65 8.08
N ASN A 356 7.17 -15.37 7.53
CA ASN A 356 6.31 -16.41 6.97
C ASN A 356 6.96 -17.14 5.82
N SER A 357 7.70 -16.47 4.92
CA SER A 357 8.40 -17.16 3.83
C SER A 357 9.36 -18.22 4.38
N SER A 358 10.17 -17.89 5.38
CA SER A 358 11.10 -18.86 5.99
C SER A 358 10.39 -20.03 6.66
N LEU A 359 9.30 -19.76 7.38
CA LEU A 359 8.51 -20.80 8.04
C LEU A 359 7.71 -21.64 7.06
N ILE A 360 7.24 -21.06 5.95
CA ILE A 360 6.59 -21.77 4.85
C ILE A 360 7.58 -22.71 4.19
N PHE A 361 8.84 -22.30 3.97
CA PHE A 361 9.86 -23.21 3.47
C PHE A 361 10.06 -24.40 4.41
N SER A 362 10.16 -24.17 5.72
CA SER A 362 10.24 -25.24 6.72
C SER A 362 9.01 -26.16 6.68
N TYR A 363 7.81 -25.57 6.63
CA TYR A 363 6.55 -26.30 6.57
C TYR A 363 6.45 -27.18 5.31
N VAL A 364 6.82 -26.64 4.15
CA VAL A 364 6.80 -27.36 2.88
C VAL A 364 7.83 -28.49 2.87
N ASP A 365 9.03 -28.25 3.41
CA ASP A 365 10.06 -29.29 3.53
C ASP A 365 9.60 -30.42 4.47
N ASP A 366 9.01 -30.10 5.61
CA ASP A 366 8.44 -31.08 6.55
C ASP A 366 7.29 -31.87 5.92
N ARG A 367 6.38 -31.19 5.21
CA ARG A 367 5.27 -31.85 4.48
C ARG A 367 5.77 -32.76 3.38
N ALA A 368 6.78 -32.34 2.61
CA ALA A 368 7.38 -33.17 1.57
C ALA A 368 8.06 -34.41 2.18
N LEU A 369 8.67 -34.27 3.36
CA LEU A 369 9.30 -35.38 4.08
C LEU A 369 8.25 -36.38 4.60
N SER A 370 7.20 -35.89 5.27
CA SER A 370 6.05 -36.71 5.70
C SER A 370 5.43 -37.47 4.52
N TRP A 371 5.22 -36.79 3.40
CA TRP A 371 4.63 -37.42 2.22
C TRP A 371 5.50 -38.53 1.61
N VAL A 372 6.81 -38.30 1.54
CA VAL A 372 7.78 -39.30 1.07
C VAL A 372 7.77 -40.54 1.97
N GLU A 373 7.64 -40.36 3.28
CA GLU A 373 7.54 -41.44 4.26
C GLU A 373 6.20 -42.19 4.15
N GLU A 374 5.07 -41.47 4.08
CA GLU A 374 3.71 -42.02 3.95
C GLU A 374 3.57 -42.93 2.72
N VAL A 375 4.15 -42.53 1.59
CA VAL A 375 4.06 -43.28 0.33
C VAL A 375 5.21 -44.29 0.19
N SER A 376 6.13 -44.36 1.17
CA SER A 376 7.32 -45.23 1.13
C SER A 376 8.13 -45.04 -0.15
N ALA A 377 8.34 -43.78 -0.56
CA ALA A 377 8.97 -43.45 -1.84
C ALA A 377 10.47 -43.79 -1.85
N THR A 378 10.99 -44.20 -3.01
CA THR A 378 12.41 -44.50 -3.19
C THR A 378 13.29 -43.25 -3.06
N PRO A 379 14.60 -43.37 -2.75
CA PRO A 379 15.50 -42.22 -2.69
C PRO A 379 15.52 -41.36 -3.97
N ALA A 380 15.35 -41.99 -5.14
CA ALA A 380 15.25 -41.29 -6.41
C ALA A 380 13.96 -40.46 -6.54
N GLN A 381 12.82 -41.02 -6.12
CA GLN A 381 11.53 -40.31 -6.11
C GLN A 381 11.55 -39.18 -5.08
N ALA A 382 12.09 -39.41 -3.89
CA ALA A 382 12.26 -38.40 -2.85
C ALA A 382 13.15 -37.22 -3.32
N GLY A 383 14.20 -37.53 -4.09
CA GLY A 383 15.08 -36.53 -4.70
C GLY A 383 14.37 -35.64 -5.74
N ILE A 384 13.27 -36.09 -6.32
CA ILE A 384 12.46 -35.32 -7.29
C ILE A 384 11.33 -34.56 -6.58
N VAL A 385 10.64 -35.17 -5.62
CA VAL A 385 9.48 -34.59 -4.93
C VAL A 385 9.87 -33.37 -4.08
N LYS A 386 11.01 -33.44 -3.35
CA LYS A 386 11.42 -32.34 -2.47
C LYS A 386 11.66 -31.00 -3.22
N PRO A 387 12.46 -30.96 -4.31
CA PRO A 387 12.62 -29.73 -5.10
C PRO A 387 11.32 -29.22 -5.73
N LEU A 388 10.46 -30.13 -6.17
CA LEU A 388 9.16 -29.81 -6.74
C LEU A 388 8.26 -29.10 -5.72
N MET A 389 8.10 -29.69 -4.54
CA MET A 389 7.33 -29.10 -3.44
C MET A 389 7.86 -27.72 -3.04
N LYS A 390 9.19 -27.53 -3.06
CA LYS A 390 9.82 -26.23 -2.73
C LYS A 390 9.39 -25.08 -3.65
N ALA A 391 8.97 -25.36 -4.89
CA ALA A 391 8.40 -24.35 -5.78
C ALA A 391 7.09 -23.74 -5.25
N ILE A 392 6.33 -24.49 -4.43
CA ILE A 392 5.12 -23.99 -3.76
C ILE A 392 5.48 -22.87 -2.78
N ALA A 393 6.53 -23.08 -1.97
CA ALA A 393 6.99 -22.08 -1.01
C ALA A 393 7.45 -20.79 -1.72
N GLN A 394 8.12 -20.91 -2.87
CA GLN A 394 8.54 -19.76 -3.69
C GLN A 394 7.35 -18.96 -4.23
N ASN A 395 6.27 -19.62 -4.64
CA ASN A 395 5.07 -18.98 -5.17
C ASN A 395 4.08 -18.52 -4.09
N SER A 396 4.30 -18.91 -2.83
CA SER A 396 3.38 -18.61 -1.73
C SER A 396 3.25 -17.15 -1.33
N GLN A 397 4.24 -16.30 -1.69
CA GLN A 397 4.29 -14.88 -1.32
C GLN A 397 4.04 -14.59 0.19
N GLY A 398 4.38 -15.54 1.07
CA GLY A 398 4.18 -15.40 2.52
C GLY A 398 2.79 -15.84 3.03
N MET A 399 1.97 -16.46 2.17
CA MET A 399 0.65 -16.98 2.53
C MET A 399 0.72 -18.46 2.92
N PHE A 400 0.63 -18.74 4.22
CA PHE A 400 0.62 -20.11 4.72
C PHE A 400 -0.57 -20.94 4.23
N LEU A 401 -1.75 -20.33 4.17
CA LEU A 401 -2.95 -21.01 3.68
C LEU A 401 -2.69 -21.51 2.26
N TYR A 402 -2.24 -20.63 1.35
CA TYR A 402 -1.88 -20.99 -0.01
C TYR A 402 -0.88 -22.16 -0.07
N ALA A 403 0.21 -22.08 0.71
CA ALA A 403 1.20 -23.16 0.76
C ALA A 403 0.59 -24.49 1.24
N ARG A 404 -0.26 -24.46 2.27
CA ARG A 404 -0.98 -25.64 2.76
C ARG A 404 -1.91 -26.22 1.71
N LEU A 405 -2.80 -25.41 1.12
CA LEU A 405 -3.78 -25.85 0.11
C LEU A 405 -3.08 -26.55 -1.06
N LEU A 406 -1.98 -25.97 -1.54
CA LEU A 406 -1.23 -26.53 -2.66
C LEU A 406 -0.43 -27.77 -2.29
N CYS A 407 0.17 -27.83 -1.10
CA CYS A 407 0.82 -29.05 -0.63
C CYS A 407 -0.18 -30.21 -0.60
N ASP A 408 -1.34 -29.99 0.03
CA ASP A 408 -2.39 -31.01 0.12
C ASP A 408 -2.92 -31.40 -1.28
N SER A 409 -2.98 -30.45 -2.23
CA SER A 409 -3.37 -30.73 -3.62
C SER A 409 -2.32 -31.57 -4.38
N MET A 410 -1.02 -31.31 -4.19
CA MET A 410 0.05 -32.10 -4.81
C MET A 410 0.11 -33.51 -4.23
N MET A 411 -0.11 -33.64 -2.92
CA MET A 411 -0.14 -34.93 -2.23
C MET A 411 -1.26 -35.84 -2.71
N GLN A 412 -2.31 -35.29 -3.34
CA GLN A 412 -3.42 -36.04 -3.93
C GLN A 412 -3.16 -36.52 -5.37
N LYS A 413 -2.05 -36.13 -6.00
CA LYS A 413 -1.72 -36.52 -7.39
C LYS A 413 -1.24 -37.97 -7.45
N GLY A 414 -1.60 -38.66 -8.53
CA GLY A 414 -1.35 -40.11 -8.68
C GLY A 414 0.06 -40.48 -9.13
N ASP A 415 0.82 -39.55 -9.70
CA ASP A 415 2.19 -39.78 -10.16
C ASP A 415 3.01 -38.47 -10.17
N ILE A 416 4.33 -38.60 -10.38
CA ILE A 416 5.29 -37.49 -10.36
C ILE A 416 5.10 -36.54 -11.54
N ASP A 417 4.65 -37.01 -12.70
CA ASP A 417 4.52 -36.17 -13.88
C ASP A 417 3.30 -35.26 -13.78
N ALA A 418 2.20 -35.74 -13.18
CA ALA A 418 1.05 -34.92 -12.80
C ALA A 418 1.40 -33.86 -11.74
N VAL A 419 2.36 -34.15 -10.84
CA VAL A 419 2.89 -33.18 -9.87
C VAL A 419 3.71 -32.11 -10.58
N LYS A 420 4.58 -32.49 -11.52
CA LYS A 420 5.38 -31.53 -12.33
C LYS A 420 4.49 -30.60 -13.15
N GLU A 421 3.47 -31.14 -13.81
CA GLU A 421 2.51 -30.37 -14.59
C GLU A 421 1.79 -29.34 -13.71
N ALA A 422 1.30 -29.78 -12.55
CA ALA A 422 0.61 -28.91 -11.60
C ALA A 422 1.52 -27.84 -10.96
N ILE A 423 2.83 -28.06 -10.89
CA ILE A 423 3.81 -27.06 -10.43
C ILE A 423 4.19 -26.07 -11.54
N HIS A 424 4.16 -26.48 -12.79
CA HIS A 424 4.43 -25.59 -13.91
C HIS A 424 3.33 -24.52 -14.05
N ASP A 425 2.09 -24.90 -13.76
CA ASP A 425 0.95 -24.01 -13.76
C ASP A 425 0.43 -23.86 -12.32
N LEU A 426 1.05 -22.99 -11.51
CA LEU A 426 0.58 -22.69 -10.16
C LEU A 426 -0.38 -21.49 -10.14
N PRO A 427 -1.43 -21.51 -9.31
CA PRO A 427 -2.39 -20.41 -9.23
C PRO A 427 -1.74 -19.12 -8.70
N VAL A 428 -2.11 -17.97 -9.26
CA VAL A 428 -1.70 -16.66 -8.77
C VAL A 428 -2.62 -16.23 -7.62
N GLY A 429 -2.23 -16.60 -6.40
CA GLY A 429 -2.96 -16.25 -5.18
C GLY A 429 -4.10 -17.21 -4.81
N LEU A 430 -4.86 -16.85 -3.78
CA LEU A 430 -5.90 -17.71 -3.20
C LEU A 430 -7.15 -17.84 -4.09
N ASP A 431 -7.57 -16.77 -4.77
CA ASP A 431 -8.79 -16.78 -5.59
C ASP A 431 -8.68 -17.81 -6.72
N GLU A 432 -7.54 -17.82 -7.43
CA GLU A 432 -7.29 -18.80 -8.48
C GLU A 432 -7.09 -20.21 -7.90
N ALA A 433 -6.46 -20.34 -6.72
CA ALA A 433 -6.33 -21.63 -6.04
C ALA A 433 -7.70 -22.23 -5.69
N TYR A 434 -8.62 -21.43 -5.15
CA TYR A 434 -10.00 -21.84 -4.89
C TYR A 434 -10.78 -22.12 -6.17
N ALA A 435 -10.65 -21.27 -7.20
CA ALA A 435 -11.30 -21.49 -8.49
C ALA A 435 -10.94 -22.85 -9.09
N ARG A 436 -9.66 -23.25 -9.03
CA ARG A 436 -9.19 -24.57 -9.50
C ARG A 436 -9.78 -25.73 -8.69
N ILE A 437 -9.94 -25.57 -7.37
CA ILE A 437 -10.60 -26.58 -6.53
C ILE A 437 -12.07 -26.72 -6.92
N ILE A 438 -12.76 -25.60 -7.16
CA ILE A 438 -14.17 -25.60 -7.60
C ILE A 438 -14.31 -26.26 -8.97
N SER A 439 -13.47 -25.91 -9.95
CA SER A 439 -13.48 -26.54 -11.29
C SER A 439 -13.23 -28.05 -11.22
N ARG A 440 -12.39 -28.53 -10.29
CA ARG A 440 -12.22 -29.97 -10.04
C ARG A 440 -13.52 -30.64 -9.57
N ILE A 441 -14.25 -29.99 -8.67
CA ILE A 441 -15.53 -30.48 -8.16
C ILE A 441 -16.59 -30.49 -9.27
N GLU A 442 -16.57 -29.52 -10.17
CA GLU A 442 -17.47 -29.48 -11.33
C GLU A 442 -17.24 -30.64 -12.30
N GLY A 443 -16.01 -31.14 -12.38
CA GLY A 443 -15.61 -32.29 -13.21
C GLY A 443 -15.91 -33.66 -12.62
N PHE A 444 -16.44 -33.75 -11.39
CA PHE A 444 -16.89 -35.02 -10.81
C PHE A 444 -18.12 -35.58 -11.54
N ASP A 445 -18.36 -36.88 -11.39
CA ASP A 445 -19.61 -37.48 -11.90
C ASP A 445 -20.84 -36.87 -11.20
N GLU A 446 -22.02 -37.04 -11.79
CA GLU A 446 -23.24 -36.37 -11.32
C GLU A 446 -23.55 -36.67 -9.84
N LEU A 447 -23.29 -37.90 -9.40
CA LEU A 447 -23.54 -38.31 -8.02
C LEU A 447 -22.50 -37.69 -7.08
N GLU A 448 -21.21 -37.81 -7.41
CA GLU A 448 -20.11 -37.28 -6.61
C GLU A 448 -20.16 -35.75 -6.48
N ARG A 449 -20.53 -35.04 -7.55
CA ARG A 449 -20.71 -33.60 -7.54
C ARG A 449 -21.86 -33.17 -6.63
N LYS A 450 -23.03 -33.82 -6.72
CA LYS A 450 -24.19 -33.53 -5.86
C LYS A 450 -23.86 -33.78 -4.39
N GLU A 451 -23.16 -34.87 -4.08
CA GLU A 451 -22.73 -35.16 -2.71
C GLU A 451 -21.75 -34.12 -2.18
N THR A 452 -20.75 -33.74 -2.99
CA THR A 452 -19.75 -32.74 -2.62
C THR A 452 -20.40 -31.37 -2.38
N GLN A 453 -21.30 -30.93 -3.26
CA GLN A 453 -22.06 -29.69 -3.10
C GLN A 453 -22.93 -29.71 -1.84
N GLN A 454 -23.54 -30.86 -1.53
CA GLN A 454 -24.35 -31.01 -0.32
C GLN A 454 -23.48 -30.91 0.95
N ILE A 455 -22.34 -31.59 0.97
CA ILE A 455 -21.38 -31.51 2.09
C ILE A 455 -20.92 -30.07 2.30
N LEU A 456 -20.54 -29.37 1.23
CA LEU A 456 -20.12 -27.97 1.30
C LEU A 456 -21.26 -27.06 1.79
N SER A 457 -22.49 -27.27 1.30
CA SER A 457 -23.66 -26.48 1.71
C SER A 457 -24.00 -26.68 3.19
N MET A 458 -23.97 -27.92 3.69
CA MET A 458 -24.19 -28.21 5.11
C MET A 458 -23.10 -27.59 5.99
N THR A 459 -21.84 -27.70 5.55
CA THR A 459 -20.70 -27.14 6.29
C THR A 459 -20.74 -25.61 6.33
N ALA A 460 -21.11 -24.96 5.22
CA ALA A 460 -21.22 -23.51 5.13
C ALA A 460 -22.44 -22.93 5.86
N ALA A 461 -23.53 -23.69 5.95
CA ALA A 461 -24.76 -23.26 6.61
C ALA A 461 -24.80 -23.56 8.12
N SER A 462 -23.88 -24.38 8.63
CA SER A 462 -23.84 -24.75 10.04
C SER A 462 -23.12 -23.68 10.88
N GLU A 463 -23.73 -23.26 11.98
CA GLU A 463 -23.13 -22.33 12.94
C GLU A 463 -22.06 -22.99 13.82
N VAL A 464 -22.02 -24.33 13.84
CA VAL A 464 -21.08 -25.15 14.62
C VAL A 464 -20.42 -26.21 13.74
N PRO A 465 -19.19 -26.65 14.05
CA PRO A 465 -18.56 -27.71 13.28
C PRO A 465 -19.30 -29.04 13.38
N LEU A 466 -19.53 -29.66 12.23
CA LEU A 466 -20.28 -30.90 12.11
C LEU A 466 -19.36 -32.11 12.32
N SER A 467 -19.83 -33.10 13.06
CA SER A 467 -19.15 -34.38 13.17
C SER A 467 -19.20 -35.18 11.87
N LYS A 468 -18.23 -36.07 11.67
CA LYS A 468 -18.21 -37.01 10.53
C LYS A 468 -19.53 -37.76 10.37
N ASN A 469 -20.12 -38.20 11.48
CA ASN A 469 -21.37 -38.95 11.49
C ASN A 469 -22.57 -38.09 11.04
N GLU A 470 -22.63 -36.82 11.45
CA GLU A 470 -23.69 -35.90 11.04
C GLU A 470 -23.64 -35.58 9.55
N ILE A 471 -22.44 -35.34 9.00
CA ILE A 471 -22.26 -35.12 7.57
C ILE A 471 -22.67 -36.37 6.79
N GLN A 472 -22.25 -37.56 7.26
CA GLN A 472 -22.60 -38.84 6.65
C GLN A 472 -24.12 -39.10 6.65
N LEU A 473 -24.81 -38.80 7.75
CA LEU A 473 -26.27 -38.90 7.85
C LEU A 473 -26.97 -37.89 6.93
N GLY A 474 -26.48 -36.65 6.87
CA GLY A 474 -26.98 -35.63 5.97
C GLY A 474 -26.97 -36.08 4.51
N VAL A 475 -25.85 -36.66 4.05
CA VAL A 475 -25.73 -37.21 2.69
C VAL A 475 -26.73 -38.35 2.42
N VAL A 476 -26.97 -39.24 3.41
CA VAL A 476 -27.95 -40.34 3.29
C VAL A 476 -29.38 -39.84 3.17
N VAL A 477 -29.75 -38.82 3.97
CA VAL A 477 -31.09 -38.22 3.93
C VAL A 477 -31.33 -37.53 2.59
N THR A 478 -30.34 -36.80 2.06
CA THR A 478 -30.46 -36.12 0.76
C THR A 478 -30.58 -37.11 -0.41
N ARG A 479 -30.04 -38.33 -0.29
CA ARG A 479 -30.24 -39.43 -1.25
C ARG A 479 -31.66 -40.04 -1.21
N GLY A 480 -32.54 -39.54 -0.33
CA GLY A 480 -33.87 -40.13 -0.09
C GLY A 480 -33.81 -41.45 0.68
N GLY A 481 -32.67 -41.77 1.29
CA GLY A 481 -32.47 -42.97 2.11
C GLY A 481 -33.14 -42.85 3.48
N LYS A 482 -33.65 -43.98 4.00
CA LYS A 482 -34.11 -44.05 5.39
C LYS A 482 -32.92 -44.37 6.29
N VAL A 483 -32.69 -43.56 7.31
CA VAL A 483 -31.70 -43.84 8.35
C VAL A 483 -32.22 -45.00 9.21
N THR A 484 -31.73 -46.22 8.98
CA THR A 484 -32.08 -47.40 9.77
C THR A 484 -30.83 -47.95 10.47
N GLN A 485 -31.00 -48.60 11.63
CA GLN A 485 -29.90 -49.33 12.28
C GLN A 485 -29.41 -50.43 11.33
N GLY A 486 -28.18 -50.28 10.82
CA GLY A 486 -27.57 -51.19 9.85
C GLY A 486 -27.39 -50.63 8.43
N CYS A 487 -27.28 -49.31 8.25
CA CYS A 487 -26.94 -48.70 6.97
C CYS A 487 -25.71 -49.36 6.30
N ARG A 488 -25.93 -50.00 5.14
CA ARG A 488 -24.89 -50.59 4.28
C ARG A 488 -24.31 -49.58 3.28
N HIS A 489 -24.19 -48.31 3.67
CA HIS A 489 -23.63 -47.28 2.78
C HIS A 489 -22.12 -47.18 2.98
N ILE A 490 -21.36 -47.33 1.90
CA ILE A 490 -19.95 -46.98 1.90
C ILE A 490 -19.88 -45.46 1.81
N PHE A 491 -19.42 -44.83 2.89
CA PHE A 491 -19.31 -43.38 2.94
C PHE A 491 -18.14 -42.91 2.09
N PRO A 492 -18.34 -41.87 1.27
CA PRO A 492 -17.25 -41.30 0.52
C PRO A 492 -16.23 -40.65 1.46
N ASN A 493 -14.96 -40.71 1.10
CA ASN A 493 -13.91 -40.01 1.83
C ASN A 493 -14.10 -38.51 1.63
N ILE A 494 -14.72 -37.86 2.64
CA ILE A 494 -15.12 -36.44 2.61
C ILE A 494 -13.92 -35.54 2.32
N LEU A 495 -12.79 -35.77 2.99
CA LEU A 495 -11.56 -34.99 2.80
C LEU A 495 -10.97 -35.16 1.40
N ARG A 496 -11.05 -36.37 0.83
CA ARG A 496 -10.61 -36.63 -0.55
C ARG A 496 -11.46 -35.88 -1.59
N ARG A 497 -12.76 -35.71 -1.35
CA ARG A 497 -13.69 -35.06 -2.30
C ARG A 497 -13.79 -33.54 -2.12
N CYS A 498 -13.83 -33.08 -0.88
CA CYS A 498 -14.07 -31.69 -0.50
C CYS A 498 -12.79 -30.94 -0.11
N GLY A 499 -11.65 -31.62 0.05
CA GLY A 499 -10.42 -30.96 0.47
C GLY A 499 -9.98 -29.90 -0.54
N PRO A 500 -9.09 -28.97 -0.19
CA PRO A 500 -8.82 -28.40 1.13
C PRO A 500 -9.85 -27.33 1.56
N ILE A 501 -11.09 -27.36 1.02
CA ILE A 501 -12.16 -26.42 1.40
C ILE A 501 -12.74 -26.78 2.77
N VAL A 502 -12.75 -28.07 3.11
CA VAL A 502 -13.20 -28.60 4.41
C VAL A 502 -12.00 -29.15 5.16
N GLU A 503 -11.84 -28.74 6.41
CA GLU A 503 -10.81 -29.24 7.32
C GLU A 503 -11.44 -30.10 8.42
N GLU A 504 -10.77 -31.19 8.77
CA GLU A 504 -11.08 -31.96 9.98
C GLU A 504 -10.23 -31.42 11.14
N VAL A 505 -10.88 -31.16 12.28
CA VAL A 505 -10.20 -30.70 13.50
C VAL A 505 -10.36 -31.80 14.56
N ASP A 506 -9.23 -32.40 14.98
CA ASP A 506 -9.22 -33.40 16.04
C ASP A 506 -9.43 -32.72 17.40
N GLY A 507 -10.64 -32.87 17.98
CA GLY A 507 -10.90 -32.62 19.39
C GLY A 507 -11.77 -31.39 19.70
N TYR A 508 -13.08 -31.61 19.82
CA TYR A 508 -13.85 -30.87 20.82
C TYR A 508 -13.76 -31.63 22.13
N SER A 509 -12.88 -31.20 23.03
CA SER A 509 -13.09 -31.46 24.45
C SER A 509 -14.34 -30.66 24.84
N THR A 510 -15.49 -31.34 24.97
CA THR A 510 -16.66 -30.73 25.59
C THR A 510 -16.26 -30.31 27.01
N PRO A 511 -16.49 -29.06 27.44
CA PRO A 511 -16.55 -28.78 28.87
C PRO A 511 -17.71 -29.60 29.45
N ASP A 512 -17.46 -30.30 30.56
CA ASP A 512 -18.50 -31.00 31.34
C ASP A 512 -19.69 -30.08 31.70
#